data_AF-A0A1G6LAK2-F1
#
_entry.id   AF-A0A1G6LAK2-F1
#
_cell.length_a   1.000
_cell.length_b   1.000
_cell.length_c   1.000
_cell.angle_alpha   90.00
_cell.angle_beta   90.00
_cell.angle_gamma   90.00
#
_symmetry.space_group_name_H-M   'P 1'
#
loop_
_entity.id
_entity.type
_entity.pdbx_description
1 polymer ?
#
loop_
_entity_poly.entity_id
_entity_poly.type
_entity_poly.pdbx_seq_one_letter_code
_entity_poly.pdbx_strand_id
1 'polypeptide(L)' 'MKAFIQSIVDNREGCVNGKDGLQAELIAHVAHRSLTEGRPVRIGEVESE' A
#
# COMPACT_ATOMS: atom_id res chain seq x y z
N MET A 1 5.19 -13.97 8.28
CA MET A 1 6.02 -14.09 9.50
C MET A 1 7.38 -14.72 9.23
N LYS A 2 7.47 -15.96 8.69
CA LYS A 2 8.76 -16.63 8.43
C LYS A 2 9.75 -15.80 7.58
N ALA A 3 9.29 -15.19 6.49
CA ALA A 3 10.14 -14.35 5.62
C ALA A 3 10.71 -13.11 6.33
N PHE A 4 9.92 -12.45 7.17
CA PHE A 4 10.36 -11.30 7.98
C PHE A 4 11.39 -11.71 9.03
N ILE A 5 11.17 -12.83 9.73
CA ILE A 5 12.14 -13.35 10.69
C ILE A 5 13.46 -13.67 9.99
N GLN A 6 13.39 -14.32 8.83
CA GLN A 6 14.59 -14.68 8.07
C GLN A 6 15.38 -13.45 7.57
N SER A 7 14.70 -12.38 7.11
CA SER A 7 15.39 -11.16 6.69
C SER A 7 16.17 -10.49 7.83
N ILE A 8 15.63 -10.53 9.06
CA ILE A 8 16.36 -10.04 10.25
C ILE A 8 17.56 -10.92 10.56
N VAL A 9 17.36 -12.25 10.60
CA VAL A 9 18.43 -13.21 10.91
C VAL A 9 19.58 -13.13 9.90
N ASP A 10 19.25 -12.98 8.61
CA ASP A 10 20.24 -12.91 7.53
C ASP A 10 20.82 -11.51 7.31
N ASN A 11 20.41 -10.50 8.09
CA ASN A 11 20.73 -9.09 7.89
C ASN A 11 20.51 -8.62 6.44
N ARG A 12 19.34 -8.99 5.89
CA ARG A 12 18.88 -8.59 4.55
C ARG A 12 17.70 -7.64 4.66
N GLU A 13 17.50 -6.86 3.59
CA GLU A 13 16.33 -6.00 3.51
C GLU A 13 15.04 -6.82 3.59
N GLY A 14 14.06 -6.32 4.34
CA GLY A 14 12.76 -6.97 4.50
C GLY A 14 11.97 -6.96 3.19
N CYS A 15 11.10 -7.95 2.99
CA CYS A 15 10.24 -8.01 1.81
C CYS A 15 9.15 -6.92 1.76
N VAL A 16 9.03 -6.12 2.83
CA VAL A 16 8.12 -4.99 2.98
C VAL A 16 8.84 -3.89 3.74
N ASN A 17 8.45 -2.65 3.48
CA ASN A 17 8.91 -1.44 4.13
C ASN A 17 7.71 -0.56 4.55
N GLY A 18 7.99 0.62 5.11
CA GLY A 18 6.96 1.54 5.61
C GLY A 18 6.01 2.09 4.53
N LYS A 19 6.32 1.93 3.24
CA LYS A 19 5.48 2.40 2.12
C LYS A 19 4.43 1.39 1.69
N ASP A 20 4.64 0.09 1.91
CA ASP A 20 3.69 -0.94 1.48
C ASP A 20 2.33 -0.78 2.18
N GLY A 21 2.35 -0.41 3.47
CA GLY A 21 1.13 -0.11 4.22
C GLY A 21 0.40 1.13 3.70
N LEU A 22 1.14 2.22 3.43
CA LEU A 22 0.58 3.44 2.86
C LEU A 22 -0.05 3.19 1.49
N GLN A 23 0.64 2.43 0.63
CA GLN A 23 0.14 2.11 -0.69
C GLN A 23 -1.16 1.30 -0.65
N ALA A 24 -1.27 0.32 0.26
CA ALA A 24 -2.48 -0.47 0.44
C ALA A 24 -3.68 0.39 0.88
N GLU A 25 -3.43 1.36 1.76
CA GLU A 25 -4.43 2.30 2.26
C GLU A 25 -4.93 3.25 1.15
N LEU A 26 -4.00 3.84 0.39
CA LEU A 26 -4.33 4.69 -0.76
C LEU A 26 -5.18 3.94 -1.80
N ILE A 27 -4.84 2.69 -2.09
CA ILE A 27 -5.63 1.84 -3.00
C ILE A 27 -7.06 1.66 -2.47
N ALA A 28 -7.23 1.44 -1.16
CA ALA A 28 -8.55 1.27 -0.56
C ALA A 28 -9.41 2.55 -0.71
N HIS A 29 -8.83 3.73 -0.45
CA HIS A 29 -9.52 5.00 -0.64
C HIS A 29 -9.92 5.24 -2.09
N VAL A 30 -9.00 5.01 -3.04
CA VAL A 30 -9.24 5.16 -4.47
C VAL A 30 -10.33 4.20 -4.95
N ALA A 31 -10.31 2.95 -4.48
CA ALA A 31 -11.33 1.96 -4.82
C ALA A 31 -12.71 2.37 -4.28
N HIS A 32 -12.78 2.88 -3.05
CA HIS A 32 -14.02 3.39 -2.47
C HIS A 32 -14.60 4.57 -3.27
N ARG A 33 -13.74 5.52 -3.63
CA ARG A 33 -14.13 6.69 -4.45
C ARG A 33 -14.56 6.29 -5.85
N SER A 34 -13.84 5.37 -6.49
CA SER A 34 -14.20 4.78 -7.79
C SER A 34 -15.58 4.11 -7.77
N LEU A 35 -15.85 3.32 -6.72
CA LEU A 35 -17.15 2.68 -6.52
C LEU A 35 -18.28 3.71 -6.38
N THR A 36 -18.03 4.78 -5.62
CA THR A 36 -19.02 5.83 -5.35
C THR A 36 -19.30 6.69 -6.59
N GLU A 37 -18.26 7.06 -7.33
CA GLU A 37 -18.37 7.94 -8.51
C GLU A 37 -18.68 7.17 -9.81
N GLY A 38 -18.57 5.84 -9.81
CA GLY A 38 -18.81 4.99 -10.99
C GLY A 38 -17.79 5.20 -12.12
N ARG A 39 -16.59 5.69 -11.79
CA ARG A 39 -15.51 5.95 -12.76
C ARG A 39 -14.15 5.49 -12.22
N PRO A 40 -13.18 5.20 -13.09
CA PRO A 40 -11.79 5.06 -12.66
C PRO A 40 -11.28 6.34 -11.97
N VAL A 41 -10.59 6.16 -10.85
CA VAL A 41 -9.95 7.20 -10.04
C VAL A 41 -8.45 6.90 -9.95
N ARG A 42 -7.60 7.91 -10.10
CA ARG A 42 -6.14 7.78 -9.98
C ARG A 42 -5.70 7.93 -8.53
N ILE A 43 -4.63 7.24 -8.15
CA ILE A 43 -4.05 7.33 -6.79
C ILE A 43 -3.67 8.77 -6.42
N GLY A 44 -3.08 9.53 -7.36
CA GLY A 44 -2.74 10.93 -7.13
C GLY A 44 -3.92 11.88 -6.88
N GLU A 45 -5.17 11.44 -7.11
CA GLU A 45 -6.36 12.21 -6.72
C GLU A 45 -6.64 12.15 -5.21
N VAL A 46 -6.04 11.19 -4.49
CA VAL A 46 -6.22 10.98 -3.03
C VAL A 46 -4.98 11.37 -2.24
N GLU A 47 -3.79 11.37 -2.84
CA GLU A 47 -2.53 11.78 -2.18
C GLU A 47 -2.48 13.27 -1.78
N SER A 48 -3.41 14.10 -2.26
CA SER A 48 -3.43 15.56 -2.08
C SER A 48 -4.56 16.09 -1.18
N GLU A 49 -5.37 15.19 -0.60
CA GLU A 49 -6.42 15.52 0.38
C GLU A 49 -5.91 15.40 1.82
#